data_AF-A0A8W8KZN6-F1
#
_entry.id   AF-A0A8W8KZN6-F1
#
_cell.length_a   1.000
_cell.length_b   1.000
_cell.length_c   1.000
_cell.angle_alpha   90.00
_cell.angle_beta   90.00
_cell.angle_gamma   90.00
#
_symmetry.space_group_name_H-M   'P 1'
#
loop_
_entity.id
_entity.type
_entity.pdbx_description
1 polymer ?
#
loop_
_entity_poly.entity_id
_entity_poly.type
_entity_poly.pdbx_seq_one_letter_code
_entity_poly.pdbx_strand_id
1 'polypeptide(L)'
;MASGGKPIPIVDEEESEEETVLSEEGEGKRLKTQTKKGMEQFLTFLKKYSSQEQKAWTMIEEILVDIDENIDQKNFKDLRKIKAELQQFKRTYFDCANDFLSFLKRTNTRESNEEFSIQEPRFRKRSDIIDQLMNRIEDALLDAADTISRASGSEGSRSQSRSSVSEMSKSRVLLRQKAEAEKAKLAFVRQQVDLQTEKSKIEGQIQILNQTCSAAIADAEAKVFEREESETKSERNSILDELPKDRDVVIPKNT
;
A
#
# COMPACT_ATOMS: atom_id res chain seq x y z
N MET A 1 77.04 -8.17 -50.88
CA MET A 1 76.37 -9.06 -49.91
C MET A 1 74.85 -8.81 -49.98
N ALA A 2 74.06 -9.88 -49.86
CA ALA A 2 72.59 -10.07 -49.83
C ALA A 2 71.76 -8.92 -49.19
N SER A 3 70.56 -8.52 -49.64
CA SER A 3 69.26 -9.19 -50.00
C SER A 3 68.21 -9.16 -48.87
N GLY A 4 66.98 -8.74 -49.21
CA GLY A 4 65.71 -9.08 -48.54
C GLY A 4 65.16 -8.02 -47.56
N GLY A 5 63.91 -7.51 -47.60
CA GLY A 5 62.71 -7.86 -48.37
C GLY A 5 61.50 -8.26 -47.50
N LYS A 6 60.57 -7.30 -47.25
CA LYS A 6 59.09 -7.40 -46.95
C LYS A 6 58.63 -7.91 -45.54
N PRO A 7 57.32 -7.82 -45.16
CA PRO A 7 56.32 -6.70 -45.17
C PRO A 7 55.35 -6.63 -43.93
N ILE A 8 54.66 -5.48 -43.75
CA ILE A 8 53.27 -5.12 -43.24
C ILE A 8 52.56 -5.98 -42.14
N PRO A 9 51.71 -5.37 -41.27
CA PRO A 9 50.27 -5.62 -41.48
C PRO A 9 49.38 -4.37 -41.36
N ILE A 10 48.42 -4.36 -42.29
CA ILE A 10 47.19 -3.58 -42.34
C ILE A 10 46.33 -4.07 -41.17
N VAL A 11 45.72 -3.15 -40.42
CA VAL A 11 44.68 -3.48 -39.45
C VAL A 11 43.41 -2.81 -39.95
N ASP A 12 42.44 -3.66 -40.25
CA ASP A 12 41.13 -3.35 -40.80
C ASP A 12 40.35 -2.38 -39.90
N GLU A 13 39.82 -1.32 -40.52
CA GLU A 13 38.73 -0.50 -40.00
C GLU A 13 37.44 -1.31 -40.11
N GLU A 14 36.99 -1.92 -39.02
CA GLU A 14 35.57 -2.28 -38.87
C GLU A 14 34.84 -1.07 -38.28
N GLU A 15 34.25 -0.27 -39.18
CA GLU A 15 33.16 0.66 -38.86
C GLU A 15 31.98 -0.15 -38.28
N SER A 16 31.75 -0.07 -36.96
CA SER A 16 30.47 -0.48 -36.38
C SER A 16 29.57 0.75 -36.30
N GLU A 17 28.56 0.77 -37.15
CA GLU A 17 27.53 1.80 -37.29
C GLU A 17 26.84 2.10 -35.94
N GLU A 18 27.01 3.33 -35.44
CA GLU A 18 26.24 3.87 -34.32
C GLU A 18 24.86 4.30 -34.81
N GLU A 19 23.83 3.50 -34.52
CA GLU A 19 22.44 3.92 -34.70
C GLU A 19 22.05 4.89 -33.58
N THR A 20 22.23 6.19 -33.84
CA THR A 20 21.73 7.27 -32.97
C THR A 20 20.26 7.54 -33.25
N VAL A 21 19.38 7.18 -32.31
CA VAL A 21 18.00 7.68 -32.26
C VAL A 21 17.88 8.71 -31.14
N LEU A 22 17.78 9.99 -31.54
CA LEU A 22 17.26 11.14 -30.79
C LEU A 22 15.73 11.19 -31.04
N SER A 23 14.80 11.69 -30.23
CA SER A 23 14.77 12.53 -29.01
C SER A 23 13.27 12.62 -28.58
N GLU A 24 12.92 12.84 -27.30
CA GLU A 24 12.33 14.07 -26.68
C GLU A 24 11.49 13.54 -25.47
N GLU A 25 11.30 14.14 -24.29
CA GLU A 25 11.25 15.53 -23.82
C GLU A 25 11.27 15.50 -22.26
N GLY A 26 11.85 16.52 -21.59
CA GLY A 26 11.60 16.83 -20.16
C GLY A 26 12.65 16.39 -19.13
N GLU A 27 13.47 17.36 -18.67
CA GLU A 27 14.40 17.29 -17.53
C GLU A 27 15.60 16.31 -17.64
N GLY A 28 16.07 16.00 -18.84
CA GLY A 28 17.03 14.92 -19.04
C GLY A 28 18.50 15.31 -18.91
N LYS A 29 19.16 15.00 -17.79
CA LYS A 29 20.62 14.74 -17.83
C LYS A 29 20.86 13.66 -18.89
N ARG A 30 21.65 13.97 -19.92
CA ARG A 30 22.00 13.03 -21.00
C ARG A 30 22.41 11.67 -20.39
N LEU A 31 21.78 10.59 -20.87
CA LEU A 31 22.10 9.24 -20.42
C LEU A 31 23.58 8.96 -20.69
N LYS A 32 24.25 8.33 -19.72
CA LYS A 32 25.64 7.90 -19.91
C LYS A 32 25.66 6.62 -20.74
N THR A 33 26.56 6.56 -21.70
CA THR A 33 26.83 5.34 -22.48
C THR A 33 27.47 4.30 -21.58
N GLN A 34 26.91 3.09 -21.58
CA GLN A 34 27.40 2.00 -20.75
C GLN A 34 28.50 1.21 -21.49
N THR A 35 29.67 1.09 -20.88
CA THR A 35 30.77 0.26 -21.41
C THR A 35 30.70 -1.16 -20.82
N LYS A 36 31.32 -2.17 -21.44
CA LYS A 36 31.38 -3.55 -20.89
C LYS A 36 31.91 -3.57 -19.45
N LYS A 37 33.03 -2.89 -19.20
CA LYS A 37 33.61 -2.75 -17.86
C LYS A 37 32.71 -1.97 -16.90
N GLY A 38 32.02 -0.93 -17.39
CA GLY A 38 31.02 -0.20 -16.62
C GLY A 38 29.84 -1.07 -16.21
N MET A 39 29.40 -1.97 -17.09
CA MET A 39 28.34 -2.94 -16.82
C MET A 39 28.74 -3.96 -15.76
N GLU A 40 29.95 -4.51 -15.83
CA GLU A 40 30.48 -5.41 -14.80
C GLU A 40 30.53 -4.75 -13.42
N GLN A 41 31.00 -3.49 -13.36
CA GLN A 41 31.01 -2.71 -12.12
C GLN A 41 29.60 -2.43 -11.62
N PHE A 42 28.69 -2.02 -12.50
CA PHE A 42 27.29 -1.77 -12.18
C PHE A 42 26.63 -3.01 -11.56
N LEU A 43 26.76 -4.18 -12.18
CA LEU A 43 26.21 -5.43 -11.67
C LEU A 43 26.79 -5.82 -10.30
N THR A 44 28.08 -5.55 -10.09
CA THR A 44 28.74 -5.80 -8.80
C THR A 44 28.16 -4.91 -7.69
N PHE A 45 28.01 -3.61 -7.95
CA PHE A 45 27.38 -2.69 -7.00
C PHE A 45 25.91 -3.00 -6.78
N LEU A 46 25.18 -3.34 -7.84
CA LEU A 46 23.79 -3.75 -7.79
C LEU A 46 23.61 -4.93 -6.83
N LYS A 47 24.42 -5.99 -7.01
CA LYS A 47 24.40 -7.15 -6.12
C LYS A 47 24.73 -6.78 -4.67
N LYS A 48 25.72 -5.91 -4.46
CA LYS A 48 26.11 -5.44 -3.12
C LYS A 48 24.95 -4.72 -2.43
N TYR A 49 24.35 -3.73 -3.09
CA TYR A 49 23.26 -2.95 -2.51
C TYR A 49 22.02 -3.81 -2.28
N SER A 50 21.61 -4.64 -3.25
CA SER A 50 20.48 -5.55 -3.09
C SER A 50 20.67 -6.54 -1.94
N SER A 51 21.90 -7.03 -1.72
CA SER A 51 22.19 -7.92 -0.59
C SER A 51 22.14 -7.20 0.77
N GLN A 52 22.65 -5.97 0.84
CA GLN A 52 22.59 -5.16 2.07
C GLN A 52 21.16 -4.77 2.42
N GLU A 53 20.40 -4.33 1.42
CA GLU A 53 18.99 -3.96 1.55
C GLU A 53 18.15 -5.15 2.01
N GLN A 54 18.33 -6.32 1.38
CA GLN A 54 17.60 -7.52 1.77
C GLN A 54 17.96 -7.98 3.18
N LYS A 55 19.23 -7.89 3.59
CA LYS A 55 19.65 -8.22 4.95
C LYS A 55 18.99 -7.31 5.99
N ALA A 56 18.93 -6.00 5.73
CA ALA A 56 18.27 -5.06 6.62
C ALA A 56 16.75 -5.29 6.68
N TRP A 57 16.14 -5.62 5.54
CA TRP A 57 14.72 -5.94 5.45
C TRP A 57 14.36 -7.20 6.24
N THR A 58 15.16 -8.26 6.18
CA THR A 58 14.89 -9.50 6.92
C THR A 58 14.88 -9.29 8.44
N MET A 59 15.70 -8.39 8.99
CA MET A 59 15.62 -8.03 10.41
C MET A 59 14.29 -7.37 10.79
N ILE A 60 13.70 -6.62 9.86
CA ILE A 60 12.38 -6.00 10.04
C ILE A 60 11.28 -7.05 9.90
N GLU A 61 11.42 -7.98 8.95
CA GLU A 61 10.49 -9.11 8.78
C GLU A 61 10.41 -9.98 10.05
N GLU A 62 11.55 -10.24 10.69
CA GLU A 62 11.59 -10.98 11.97
C GLU A 62 10.76 -10.29 13.06
N ILE A 63 10.89 -8.96 13.20
CA ILE A 63 10.06 -8.18 14.14
C ILE A 63 8.59 -8.21 13.72
N LEU A 64 8.31 -8.08 12.43
CA LEU A 64 6.94 -8.05 11.90
C LEU A 64 6.21 -9.35 12.23
N VAL A 65 6.84 -10.50 12.00
CA VAL A 65 6.29 -11.82 12.35
C VAL A 65 6.10 -11.96 13.85
N ASP A 66 7.09 -11.57 14.66
CA ASP A 66 7.00 -11.64 16.12
C ASP A 66 5.86 -10.78 16.70
N ILE A 67 5.63 -9.60 16.11
CA ILE A 67 4.49 -8.75 16.47
C ILE A 67 3.17 -9.35 15.98
N ASP A 68 3.07 -9.79 14.74
CA ASP A 68 1.82 -10.38 14.21
C ASP A 68 1.36 -11.61 14.99
N GLU A 69 2.28 -12.42 15.48
CA GLU A 69 1.95 -13.64 16.21
C GLU A 69 1.73 -13.40 17.71
N ASN A 70 2.45 -12.45 18.33
CA ASN A 70 2.57 -12.39 19.79
C ASN A 70 2.31 -11.00 20.41
N ILE A 71 1.77 -10.02 19.68
CA ILE A 71 1.59 -8.65 20.21
C ILE A 71 0.82 -8.60 21.54
N ASP A 72 -0.28 -9.34 21.66
CA ASP A 72 -1.15 -9.33 22.85
C ASP A 72 -0.48 -9.98 24.08
N GLN A 73 0.53 -10.81 23.87
CA GLN A 73 1.25 -11.51 24.93
C GLN A 73 2.45 -10.71 25.45
N LYS A 74 2.85 -9.65 24.74
CA LYS A 74 4.01 -8.85 25.09
C LYS A 74 3.65 -7.84 26.17
N ASN A 75 4.49 -7.79 27.21
CA ASN A 75 4.36 -6.75 28.22
C ASN A 75 4.95 -5.42 27.72
N PHE A 76 4.65 -4.35 28.46
CA PHE A 76 5.10 -2.99 28.15
C PHE A 76 6.62 -2.83 27.97
N LYS A 77 7.43 -3.58 28.73
CA LYS A 77 8.90 -3.52 28.65
C LYS A 77 9.39 -4.16 27.35
N ASP A 78 8.81 -5.29 26.97
CA ASP A 78 9.16 -6.00 25.73
C ASP A 78 8.76 -5.19 24.51
N LEU A 79 7.56 -4.60 24.50
CA LEU A 79 7.10 -3.70 23.43
C LEU A 79 8.02 -2.48 23.27
N ARG A 80 8.51 -1.89 24.37
CA ARG A 80 9.50 -0.79 24.29
C ARG A 80 10.83 -1.22 23.67
N LYS A 81 11.30 -2.42 24.02
CA LYS A 81 12.53 -2.98 23.47
C LYS A 81 12.38 -3.21 21.95
N ILE A 82 11.29 -3.83 21.54
CA ILE A 82 10.99 -4.09 20.12
C ILE A 82 10.86 -2.78 19.35
N LYS A 83 10.20 -1.75 19.92
CA LYS A 83 10.13 -0.42 19.30
C LYS A 83 11.52 0.16 19.05
N ALA A 84 12.43 0.06 20.02
CA ALA A 84 13.79 0.58 19.88
C ALA A 84 14.60 -0.20 18.81
N GLU A 85 14.46 -1.53 18.78
CA GLU A 85 15.07 -2.39 17.77
C GLU A 85 14.54 -2.06 16.37
N LEU A 86 13.22 -1.93 16.21
CA LEU A 86 12.59 -1.55 14.95
C LEU A 86 13.05 -0.18 14.49
N GLN A 87 13.20 0.80 15.39
CA GLN A 87 13.76 2.12 15.03
C GLN A 87 15.19 2.03 14.53
N GLN A 88 16.01 1.16 15.12
CA GLN A 88 17.39 0.95 14.68
C GLN A 88 17.45 0.28 13.30
N PHE A 89 16.65 -0.77 13.08
CA PHE A 89 16.57 -1.46 11.79
C PHE A 89 15.95 -0.58 10.71
N LYS A 90 14.94 0.22 11.05
CA LYS A 90 14.37 1.26 10.18
C LYS A 90 15.48 2.17 9.65
N ARG A 91 16.27 2.79 10.53
CA ARG A 91 17.37 3.68 10.11
C ARG A 91 18.35 2.97 9.17
N THR A 92 18.78 1.77 9.54
CA THR A 92 19.72 0.96 8.76
C THR A 92 19.16 0.66 7.37
N TYR A 93 17.89 0.29 7.29
CA TYR A 93 17.18 0.04 6.04
C TYR A 93 17.10 1.27 5.15
N PHE A 94 16.69 2.42 5.70
CA PHE A 94 16.59 3.67 4.95
C PHE A 94 17.94 4.17 4.46
N ASP A 95 19.00 4.04 5.27
CA ASP A 95 20.36 4.42 4.85
C ASP A 95 20.80 3.56 3.65
N CYS A 96 20.62 2.24 3.73
CA CYS A 96 20.93 1.34 2.61
C CYS A 96 20.08 1.63 1.36
N ALA A 97 18.78 1.84 1.52
CA ALA A 97 17.86 2.12 0.42
C ALA A 97 18.19 3.47 -0.25
N ASN A 98 18.47 4.51 0.53
CA ASN A 98 18.82 5.84 0.02
C ASN A 98 20.16 5.82 -0.72
N ASP A 99 21.16 5.11 -0.19
CA ASP A 99 22.45 4.94 -0.86
C ASP A 99 22.29 4.19 -2.19
N PHE A 100 21.44 3.14 -2.21
CA PHE A 100 21.15 2.38 -3.42
C PHE A 100 20.43 3.23 -4.47
N LEU A 101 19.34 3.92 -4.11
CA LEU A 101 18.65 4.83 -5.02
C LEU A 101 19.56 5.96 -5.52
N SER A 102 20.42 6.47 -4.65
CA SER A 102 21.41 7.49 -5.02
C SER A 102 22.44 6.97 -6.02
N PHE A 103 22.90 5.72 -5.84
CA PHE A 103 23.78 5.04 -6.79
C PHE A 103 23.12 4.90 -8.16
N LEU A 104 21.86 4.45 -8.22
CA LEU A 104 21.12 4.29 -9.47
C LEU A 104 20.95 5.65 -10.18
N LYS A 105 20.50 6.69 -9.46
CA LYS A 105 20.36 8.05 -10.00
C LYS A 105 21.67 8.65 -10.50
N ARG A 106 22.80 8.40 -9.82
CA ARG A 106 24.12 8.94 -10.21
C ARG A 106 24.72 8.18 -11.40
N THR A 107 24.39 6.90 -11.54
CA THR A 107 24.84 6.07 -12.66
C THR A 107 24.23 6.59 -13.97
N ASN A 108 22.92 6.83 -14.00
CA ASN A 108 22.20 7.47 -15.12
C ASN A 108 22.46 6.81 -16.49
N THR A 109 22.47 5.47 -16.52
CA THR A 109 22.42 4.66 -17.74
C THR A 109 21.00 4.10 -17.91
N ARG A 110 20.72 3.45 -19.05
CA ARG A 110 19.40 2.83 -19.28
C ARG A 110 19.09 1.79 -18.20
N GLU A 111 20.06 0.93 -17.91
CA GLU A 111 19.94 -0.16 -16.93
C GLU A 111 19.74 0.36 -15.51
N SER A 112 20.45 1.44 -15.12
CA SER A 112 20.24 2.02 -13.79
C SER A 112 18.88 2.67 -13.64
N ASN A 113 18.32 3.23 -14.72
CA ASN A 113 17.00 3.86 -14.71
C ASN A 113 15.88 2.81 -14.70
N GLU A 114 16.02 1.73 -15.46
CA GLU A 114 15.15 0.55 -15.39
C GLU A 114 15.13 -0.02 -13.97
N GLU A 115 16.30 -0.26 -13.37
CA GLU A 115 16.39 -0.76 -11.99
C GLU A 115 15.83 0.24 -10.98
N PHE A 116 16.04 1.55 -11.17
CA PHE A 116 15.48 2.59 -10.32
C PHE A 116 13.94 2.53 -10.30
N SER A 117 13.33 2.34 -11.47
CA SER A 117 11.87 2.24 -11.60
C SER A 117 11.27 1.01 -10.89
N ILE A 118 12.09 -0.01 -10.63
CA ILE A 118 11.71 -1.22 -9.90
C ILE A 118 11.93 -1.02 -8.38
N GLN A 119 13.08 -0.49 -8.00
CA GLN A 119 13.48 -0.41 -6.59
C GLN A 119 12.76 0.72 -5.83
N GLU A 120 12.54 1.88 -6.46
CA GLU A 120 11.90 3.01 -5.78
C GLU A 120 10.48 2.67 -5.26
N PRO A 121 9.56 2.12 -6.07
CA PRO A 121 8.23 1.75 -5.58
C PRO A 121 8.28 0.67 -4.49
N ARG A 122 9.22 -0.28 -4.61
CA ARG A 122 9.43 -1.33 -3.60
C ARG A 122 9.84 -0.74 -2.26
N PHE A 123 10.77 0.22 -2.25
CA PHE A 123 11.20 0.88 -1.02
C PHE A 123 10.10 1.74 -0.41
N ARG A 124 9.29 2.43 -1.23
CA ARG A 124 8.09 3.15 -0.74
C ARG A 124 7.12 2.20 -0.05
N LYS A 125 6.77 1.08 -0.69
CA LYS A 125 5.88 0.08 -0.08
C LYS A 125 6.44 -0.48 1.23
N ARG A 126 7.75 -0.75 1.30
CA ARG A 126 8.42 -1.22 2.52
C ARG A 126 8.44 -0.15 3.61
N SER A 127 8.62 1.13 3.25
CA SER A 127 8.47 2.27 4.16
C SER A 127 7.10 2.28 4.83
N ASP A 128 6.04 2.15 4.02
CA ASP A 128 4.66 2.16 4.52
C ASP A 128 4.41 1.01 5.52
N ILE A 129 4.95 -0.18 5.23
CA ILE A 129 4.87 -1.34 6.13
C ILE A 129 5.58 -1.05 7.47
N ILE A 130 6.78 -0.46 7.43
CA ILE A 130 7.52 -0.12 8.65
C ILE A 130 6.75 0.92 9.47
N ASP A 131 6.16 1.92 8.84
CA ASP A 131 5.38 2.95 9.52
C ASP A 131 4.11 2.39 10.15
N GLN A 132 3.40 1.49 9.46
CA GLN A 132 2.26 0.76 10.01
C GLN A 132 2.65 -0.10 11.22
N LEU A 133 3.78 -0.82 11.13
CA LEU A 133 4.29 -1.64 12.24
C LEU A 133 4.67 -0.78 13.45
N MET A 134 5.32 0.36 13.22
CA MET A 134 5.64 1.33 14.28
C MET A 134 4.38 1.82 15.00
N ASN A 135 3.35 2.20 14.24
CA ASN A 135 2.08 2.67 14.82
C ASN A 135 1.41 1.57 15.65
N ARG A 136 1.35 0.33 15.14
CA ARG A 136 0.79 -0.81 15.90
C ARG A 136 1.50 -1.05 17.23
N ILE A 137 2.83 -0.93 17.25
CA ILE A 137 3.61 -1.07 18.50
C ILE A 137 3.32 0.11 19.44
N GLU A 138 3.12 1.32 18.91
CA GLU A 138 2.75 2.49 19.70
C GLU A 138 1.36 2.36 20.33
N ASP A 139 0.38 1.89 19.57
CA ASP A 139 -0.97 1.63 20.06
C ASP A 139 -0.95 0.55 21.16
N ALA A 140 -0.25 -0.56 20.94
CA ALA A 140 -0.11 -1.61 21.96
C ALA A 140 0.61 -1.11 23.24
N LEU A 141 1.56 -0.18 23.10
CA LEU A 141 2.20 0.46 24.27
C LEU A 141 1.23 1.35 25.04
N LEU A 142 0.33 2.06 24.36
CA LEU A 142 -0.70 2.88 25.01
C LEU A 142 -1.71 1.99 25.75
N ASP A 143 -2.17 0.91 25.14
CA ASP A 143 -3.09 -0.05 25.77
C ASP A 143 -2.48 -0.72 27.00
N ALA A 144 -1.20 -1.11 26.90
CA ALA A 144 -0.46 -1.66 28.03
C ALA A 144 -0.26 -0.63 29.15
N ALA A 145 -0.02 0.64 28.82
CA ALA A 145 0.09 1.72 29.80
C ALA A 145 -1.24 1.97 30.53
N ASP A 146 -2.35 2.00 29.79
CA ASP A 146 -3.70 2.15 30.36
C ASP A 146 -4.05 1.01 31.32
N THR A 147 -3.64 -0.21 30.97
CA THR A 147 -3.82 -1.39 31.83
C THR A 147 -3.04 -1.25 33.14
N ILE A 148 -1.79 -0.79 33.07
CA ILE A 148 -0.95 -0.54 34.27
C ILE A 148 -1.56 0.58 35.13
N SER A 149 -1.99 1.69 34.53
CA SER A 149 -2.61 2.80 35.23
C SER A 149 -3.91 2.40 35.94
N ARG A 150 -4.76 1.57 35.31
CA ARG A 150 -5.97 1.02 35.94
C ARG A 150 -5.65 0.08 37.10
N ALA A 151 -4.62 -0.76 36.97
CA ALA A 151 -4.17 -1.64 38.05
C ALA A 151 -3.67 -0.82 39.26
N SER A 152 -2.85 0.21 39.03
CA SER A 152 -2.34 1.09 40.09
C SER A 152 -3.41 1.98 40.73
N GLY A 153 -4.45 2.37 39.99
CA GLY A 153 -5.59 3.15 40.53
C GLY A 153 -6.56 2.32 41.38
N SER A 154 -6.56 0.99 41.25
CA SER A 154 -7.46 0.09 41.97
C SER A 154 -6.92 -0.33 43.35
N GLU A 155 -5.61 -0.24 43.59
CA GLU A 155 -4.97 -0.66 44.87
C GLU A 155 -4.92 0.42 45.96
N GLY A 156 -5.42 1.63 45.69
CA GLY A 156 -5.35 2.79 46.60
C GLY A 156 -6.28 2.78 47.83
N SER A 157 -6.88 1.65 48.24
CA SER A 157 -7.80 1.60 49.40
C SER A 157 -7.51 0.50 50.44
N ARG A 158 -6.27 0.01 50.50
CA ARG A 158 -5.84 -0.90 51.57
C ARG A 158 -4.45 -0.55 52.10
N SER A 159 -4.30 0.64 52.69
CA SER A 159 -3.20 0.87 53.63
C SER A 159 -3.74 1.09 55.04
N GLN A 160 -3.32 0.19 55.91
CA GLN A 160 -3.51 0.27 57.35
C GLN A 160 -2.95 1.61 57.86
N SER A 161 -3.78 2.40 58.52
CA SER A 161 -3.29 3.46 59.39
C SER A 161 -4.18 3.52 60.62
N ARG A 162 -3.63 2.95 61.70
CA ARG A 162 -4.05 3.18 63.08
C ARG A 162 -3.83 4.67 63.38
N SER A 163 -4.84 5.51 63.18
CA SER A 163 -5.02 6.69 64.03
C SER A 163 -6.48 7.13 64.04
N SER A 164 -6.93 7.44 65.24
CA SER A 164 -8.27 7.87 65.61
C SER A 164 -8.62 9.22 64.99
N VAL A 165 -9.36 9.23 63.88
CA VAL A 165 -10.04 10.42 63.37
C VAL A 165 -11.44 10.06 62.86
N SER A 166 -12.44 10.45 63.67
CA SER A 166 -13.85 10.77 63.35
C SER A 166 -14.53 9.95 62.23
N GLU A 167 -15.42 9.02 62.63
CA GLU A 167 -16.26 8.17 61.76
C GLU A 167 -17.17 8.95 60.78
N MET A 168 -17.47 10.22 61.08
CA MET A 168 -18.37 11.05 60.27
C MET A 168 -17.77 11.45 58.91
N SER A 169 -16.44 11.55 58.81
CA SER A 169 -15.74 12.00 57.60
C SER A 169 -15.61 10.89 56.56
N LYS A 170 -15.47 9.64 56.99
CA LYS A 170 -15.34 8.46 56.12
C LYS A 170 -16.65 8.16 55.39
N SER A 171 -17.80 8.34 56.05
CA SER A 171 -19.13 8.16 55.45
C SER A 171 -19.38 9.10 54.26
N ARG A 172 -19.02 10.38 54.37
CA ARG A 172 -19.19 11.36 53.27
C ARG A 172 -18.28 11.07 52.07
N VAL A 173 -17.05 10.62 52.31
CA VAL A 173 -16.12 10.26 51.22
C VAL A 173 -16.62 9.04 50.46
N LEU A 174 -17.08 8.00 51.16
CA LEU A 174 -17.68 6.82 50.54
C LEU A 174 -18.95 7.16 49.74
N LEU A 175 -19.79 8.06 50.27
CA LEU A 175 -20.99 8.51 49.55
C LEU A 175 -20.66 9.26 48.26
N ARG A 176 -19.62 10.10 48.27
CA ARG A 176 -19.15 10.82 47.08
C ARG A 176 -18.55 9.87 46.04
N GLN A 177 -17.73 8.92 46.47
CA GLN A 177 -17.17 7.91 45.56
C GLN A 177 -18.27 7.04 44.93
N LYS A 178 -19.30 6.67 45.69
CA LYS A 178 -20.46 5.95 45.15
C LYS A 178 -21.22 6.81 44.13
N ALA A 179 -21.40 8.11 44.39
CA ALA A 179 -22.05 9.02 43.46
C ALA A 179 -21.22 9.25 42.17
N GLU A 180 -19.89 9.29 42.27
CA GLU A 180 -18.99 9.40 41.12
C GLU A 180 -18.98 8.11 40.28
N ALA A 181 -18.99 6.94 40.92
CA ALA A 181 -19.09 5.65 40.24
C ALA A 181 -20.42 5.51 39.47
N GLU A 182 -21.53 5.91 40.08
CA GLU A 182 -22.84 5.90 39.40
C GLU A 182 -22.90 6.92 38.25
N LYS A 183 -22.25 8.09 38.38
CA LYS A 183 -22.11 9.05 37.27
C LYS A 183 -21.30 8.47 36.11
N ALA A 184 -20.19 7.80 36.39
CA ALA A 184 -19.37 7.16 35.36
C ALA A 184 -20.13 6.04 34.65
N LYS A 185 -20.87 5.21 35.41
CA LYS A 185 -21.73 4.17 34.86
C LYS A 185 -22.81 4.75 33.95
N LEU A 186 -23.44 5.86 34.35
CA LEU A 186 -24.46 6.53 33.55
C LEU A 186 -23.87 7.15 32.28
N ALA A 187 -22.66 7.73 32.35
CA ALA A 187 -21.95 8.24 31.17
C ALA A 187 -21.62 7.12 30.18
N PHE A 188 -21.16 5.97 30.67
CA PHE A 188 -20.89 4.79 29.84
C PHE A 188 -22.15 4.28 29.13
N VAL A 189 -23.27 4.16 29.87
CA VAL A 189 -24.55 3.73 29.28
C VAL A 189 -25.03 4.72 28.22
N ARG A 190 -24.88 6.03 28.44
CA ARG A 190 -25.21 7.04 27.41
C ARG A 190 -24.37 6.86 26.15
N GLN A 191 -23.05 6.73 26.30
CA GLN A 191 -22.17 6.52 25.15
C GLN A 191 -22.49 5.24 24.38
N GLN A 192 -22.89 4.16 25.08
CA GLN A 192 -23.29 2.91 24.45
C GLN A 192 -24.59 3.08 23.63
N VAL A 193 -25.56 3.85 24.13
CA VAL A 193 -26.79 4.17 23.40
C VAL A 193 -26.51 5.05 22.18
N ASP A 194 -25.63 6.04 22.30
CA ASP A 194 -25.25 6.91 21.20
C ASP A 194 -24.56 6.12 20.07
N LEU A 195 -23.60 5.26 20.42
CA LEU A 195 -22.93 4.38 19.46
C LEU A 195 -23.90 3.41 18.78
N GLN A 196 -24.85 2.84 19.53
CA GLN A 196 -25.86 1.95 18.95
C GLN A 196 -26.77 2.70 17.97
N THR A 197 -27.12 3.95 18.29
CA THR A 197 -27.94 4.81 17.42
C THR A 197 -27.20 5.16 16.13
N GLU A 198 -25.92 5.51 16.24
CA GLU A 198 -25.07 5.79 15.08
C GLU A 198 -24.88 4.54 14.20
N LYS A 199 -24.65 3.38 14.81
CA LYS A 199 -24.58 2.10 14.10
C LYS A 199 -25.86 1.84 13.29
N SER A 200 -27.04 1.93 13.91
CA SER A 200 -28.31 1.72 13.21
C SER A 200 -28.55 2.74 12.10
N LYS A 201 -28.09 3.99 12.26
CA LYS A 201 -28.14 5.01 11.20
C LYS A 201 -27.26 4.64 10.01
N ILE A 202 -26.03 4.18 10.25
CA ILE A 202 -25.10 3.74 9.20
C ILE A 202 -25.66 2.51 8.48
N GLU A 203 -26.17 1.53 9.21
CA GLU A 203 -26.80 0.32 8.63
C GLU A 203 -27.98 0.69 7.72
N GLY A 204 -28.83 1.63 8.14
CA GLY A 204 -29.92 2.16 7.30
C GLY A 204 -29.42 2.85 6.03
N GLN A 205 -28.35 3.64 6.12
CA GLN A 205 -27.75 4.29 4.95
C GLN A 205 -27.17 3.26 3.96
N ILE A 206 -26.49 2.22 4.45
CA ILE A 206 -25.98 1.13 3.63
C ILE A 206 -27.13 0.41 2.91
N GLN A 207 -28.24 0.14 3.60
CA GLN A 207 -29.39 -0.50 2.99
C GLN A 207 -30.00 0.35 1.86
N ILE A 208 -30.15 1.66 2.08
CA ILE A 208 -30.64 2.60 1.06
C ILE A 208 -29.68 2.64 -0.15
N LEU A 209 -28.37 2.73 0.11
CA LEU A 209 -27.36 2.73 -0.96
C LEU A 209 -27.41 1.45 -1.79
N ASN A 210 -27.50 0.28 -1.14
CA ASN A 210 -27.62 -0.99 -1.82
C ASN A 210 -28.87 -1.06 -2.70
N GLN A 211 -30.03 -0.64 -2.19
CA GLN A 211 -31.27 -0.58 -2.97
C GLN A 211 -31.17 0.40 -4.14
N THR A 212 -30.51 1.54 -3.94
CA THR A 212 -30.29 2.55 -4.99
C THR A 212 -29.39 2.01 -6.09
N CYS A 213 -28.29 1.33 -5.74
CA CYS A 213 -27.42 0.66 -6.71
C CYS A 213 -28.17 -0.42 -7.48
N SER A 214 -28.93 -1.28 -6.81
CA SER A 214 -29.74 -2.31 -7.48
C SER A 214 -30.78 -1.71 -8.42
N ALA A 215 -31.45 -0.62 -8.03
CA ALA A 215 -32.40 0.08 -8.88
C ALA A 215 -31.71 0.72 -10.11
N ALA A 216 -30.52 1.31 -9.92
CA ALA A 216 -29.75 1.90 -11.02
C ALA A 216 -29.23 0.84 -12.01
N ILE A 217 -28.84 -0.35 -11.53
CA ILE A 217 -28.47 -1.48 -12.39
C ILE A 217 -29.67 -1.94 -13.21
N ALA A 218 -30.83 -2.14 -12.56
CA ALA A 218 -32.05 -2.55 -13.25
C ALA A 218 -32.50 -1.52 -14.31
N ASP A 219 -32.39 -0.21 -14.02
CA ASP A 219 -32.69 0.86 -14.99
C ASP A 219 -31.68 0.89 -16.16
N ALA A 220 -30.40 0.62 -15.88
CA ALA A 220 -29.39 0.51 -16.92
C ALA A 220 -29.62 -0.72 -17.83
N GLU A 221 -29.95 -1.88 -17.24
CA GLU A 221 -30.29 -3.11 -17.98
C GLU A 221 -31.53 -2.91 -18.85
N ALA A 222 -32.58 -2.26 -18.32
CA ALA A 222 -33.78 -1.94 -19.09
C ALA A 222 -33.46 -1.04 -20.30
N LYS A 223 -32.61 -0.02 -20.13
CA LYS A 223 -32.19 0.87 -21.22
C LYS A 223 -31.35 0.18 -22.29
N VAL A 224 -30.50 -0.79 -21.90
CA VAL A 224 -29.75 -1.61 -22.86
C VAL A 224 -30.72 -2.46 -23.66
N PHE A 225 -31.66 -3.13 -22.98
CA PHE A 225 -32.66 -3.95 -23.64
C PHE A 225 -33.54 -3.16 -24.62
N GLU A 226 -33.99 -1.96 -24.26
CA GLU A 226 -34.75 -1.08 -25.16
C GLU A 226 -33.95 -0.63 -26.39
N ARG A 227 -32.64 -0.38 -26.24
CA ARG A 227 -31.77 -0.05 -27.38
C ARG A 227 -31.61 -1.24 -28.32
N GLU A 228 -31.32 -2.41 -27.79
CA GLU A 228 -31.21 -3.65 -28.57
C GLU A 228 -32.51 -3.95 -29.33
N GLU A 229 -33.68 -3.72 -28.70
CA GLU A 229 -34.98 -3.87 -29.36
C GLU A 229 -35.21 -2.84 -30.48
N SER A 230 -34.71 -1.61 -30.31
CA SER A 230 -34.79 -0.56 -31.34
C SER A 230 -33.85 -0.80 -32.51
N GLU A 231 -32.64 -1.30 -32.24
CA GLU A 231 -31.63 -1.65 -33.25
C GLU A 231 -32.10 -2.84 -34.09
N THR A 232 -32.62 -3.90 -33.46
CA THR A 232 -33.18 -5.07 -34.17
C THR A 232 -34.42 -4.73 -35.00
N LYS A 233 -35.26 -3.78 -34.57
CA LYS A 233 -36.38 -3.26 -35.38
C LYS A 233 -35.87 -2.42 -36.56
N SER A 234 -34.83 -1.61 -36.37
CA SER A 234 -34.20 -0.82 -37.43
C SER A 234 -33.53 -1.70 -38.48
N GLU A 235 -32.79 -2.74 -38.07
CA GLU A 235 -32.16 -3.72 -38.98
C GLU A 235 -33.21 -4.49 -39.80
N ARG A 236 -34.31 -4.93 -39.17
CA ARG A 236 -35.41 -5.58 -39.90
C ARG A 236 -36.04 -4.67 -40.95
N ASN A 237 -36.24 -3.39 -40.64
CA ASN A 237 -36.78 -2.43 -41.60
C ASN A 237 -35.81 -2.17 -42.76
N SER A 238 -34.49 -2.11 -42.49
CA SER A 238 -33.46 -1.98 -43.53
C SER A 238 -33.42 -3.18 -44.48
N ILE A 239 -33.54 -4.40 -43.96
CA ILE A 239 -33.57 -5.63 -44.77
C ILE A 239 -34.84 -5.70 -45.65
N LEU A 240 -35.96 -5.17 -45.16
CA LEU A 240 -37.22 -5.11 -45.91
C LEU A 240 -37.21 -4.07 -47.03
N ASP A 241 -36.45 -2.98 -46.91
CA ASP A 241 -36.28 -1.99 -47.97
C ASP A 241 -35.27 -2.41 -49.06
N GLU A 242 -34.41 -3.40 -48.78
CA GLU A 242 -33.48 -3.99 -49.77
C GLU A 242 -34.10 -5.15 -50.59
N LEU A 243 -35.33 -5.56 -50.31
CA LEU A 243 -36.04 -6.54 -51.13
C LEU A 243 -36.49 -5.90 -52.46
N PRO A 244 -36.09 -6.45 -53.62
CA PRO A 244 -36.43 -5.87 -54.92
C PRO A 244 -37.94 -5.88 -55.13
N LYS A 245 -38.54 -4.69 -55.13
CA LYS A 245 -39.93 -4.47 -55.56
C LYS A 245 -40.01 -4.78 -57.05
N ASP A 246 -40.77 -5.82 -57.37
CA ASP A 246 -41.23 -6.21 -58.70
C ASP A 246 -40.15 -6.67 -59.71
N ARG A 247 -39.91 -7.99 -59.72
CA ARG A 247 -39.68 -8.70 -61.00
C ARG A 247 -41.04 -9.00 -61.61
N ASP A 248 -41.34 -8.34 -62.72
CA ASP A 248 -42.47 -8.65 -63.60
C ASP A 248 -42.54 -10.15 -63.91
N VAL A 249 -43.59 -10.81 -63.43
CA VAL A 249 -43.92 -12.18 -63.82
C VAL A 249 -44.56 -12.12 -65.20
N VAL A 250 -43.73 -12.29 -66.23
CA VAL A 250 -44.19 -12.52 -67.61
C VAL A 250 -44.75 -13.94 -67.69
N ILE A 251 -46.09 -14.04 -67.74
CA ILE A 251 -46.81 -15.30 -68.00
C ILE A 251 -46.73 -15.59 -69.51
N PRO A 252 -46.10 -16.68 -69.96
CA PRO A 252 -46.12 -17.04 -71.37
C PRO A 252 -47.47 -17.64 -71.74
N LYS A 253 -48.20 -16.98 -72.64
CA LYS A 253 -49.31 -17.56 -73.39
C LYS A 253 -48.73 -18.42 -74.51
N ASN A 254 -48.97 -19.72 -74.49
CA ASN A 254 -48.87 -20.55 -75.69
C ASN A 254 -50.17 -21.33 -75.89
N THR A 255 -50.82 -20.99 -77.01
CA THR A 255 -51.69 -21.83 -77.85
C THR A 255 -51.03 -23.13 -78.25
#